data_AF-A0A3N4S9H7-F1
#
_entry.id   AF-A0A3N4S9H7-F1
#
_cell.length_a   1.000
_cell.length_b   1.000
_cell.length_c   1.000
_cell.angle_alpha   90.00
_cell.angle_beta   90.00
_cell.angle_gamma   90.00
#
_symmetry.space_group_name_H-M   'P 1'
#
loop_
_entity.id
_entity.type
_entity.pdbx_description
1 polymer ?
#
loop_
_entity_poly.entity_id
_entity_poly.type
_entity_poly.pdbx_seq_one_letter_code
_entity_poly.pdbx_strand_id
1 'polypeptide(L)'
;MTARDGIFRTTPIARETTWSFVGRIAARYGLEPTAVSGWWQWRGQRPRHESGAVRADAEVVLDGGGRRVLAGLCGVPEGVLGRALPAWAVENGTADGGAASGSDGGQAGRGVWRVAGAVVGPVAFGCRLCTARRCGAPVGVVRYARGWERVCVRHGLWLLDADADLGKGMEFLDLRALPEVVAAQRRWRVVARRAVRAGVEPGSVFAMARAVVCRWWEQALEWEQEKVWPARLHALAGGDASGDFWRWRAVGRDAAVFPEAVEVAAALLDPAMAELVWVDSGAGRPRPLPVDGEFCRQLGERVGRGWLGRLAAADLGGPLIAWMGAIIRERRRTGAPAMVLAGEWDERWRVRQELRPPTTAAQLRVLGKDVRVPGSGTSWRSAVEPERRMLIQGLLEDAQEQVEQLRGAQRGSSAEASERLLRGIAYTVGLLRQAAGEAALGALEAGVRAEDVVQWAGRSPAWLAELLGDDGEGGPW
;
A
#
# COMPACT_ATOMS: atom_id res chain seq x y z
N MET A 1 31.07 3.74 34.73
CA MET A 1 30.04 4.76 35.01
C MET A 1 28.76 4.03 35.39
N THR A 2 28.39 4.07 36.66
CA THR A 2 27.16 3.51 37.22
C THR A 2 25.94 4.19 36.58
N ALA A 3 24.88 3.42 36.31
CA ALA A 3 23.66 3.90 35.67
C ALA A 3 23.14 5.12 36.43
N ARG A 4 23.20 6.30 35.79
CA ARG A 4 22.62 7.52 36.34
C ARG A 4 21.11 7.39 36.20
N ASP A 5 20.42 7.29 37.32
CA ASP A 5 18.97 7.35 37.35
C ASP A 5 18.52 8.71 36.81
N GLY A 6 17.59 8.67 35.87
CA GLY A 6 16.99 9.85 35.28
C GLY A 6 16.16 10.61 36.30
N ILE A 7 16.29 11.93 36.30
CA ILE A 7 15.56 12.83 37.21
C ILE A 7 14.06 12.86 36.84
N PHE A 8 13.72 12.69 35.55
CA PHE A 8 12.35 12.75 35.07
C PHE A 8 11.77 11.37 34.77
N ARG A 9 10.62 11.07 35.37
CA ARG A 9 9.80 9.92 34.98
C ARG A 9 9.08 10.18 33.66
N THR A 10 9.45 9.46 32.61
CA THR A 10 8.80 9.55 31.28
C THR A 10 8.16 8.23 30.92
N THR A 11 6.83 8.15 30.88
CA THR A 11 6.13 6.91 30.56
C THR A 11 5.96 6.72 29.05
N PRO A 12 6.17 5.50 28.51
CA PRO A 12 5.93 5.22 27.11
C PRO A 12 4.44 5.26 26.77
N ILE A 13 4.15 5.53 25.51
CA ILE A 13 2.82 5.31 24.93
C ILE A 13 2.72 3.84 24.49
N ALA A 14 1.52 3.27 24.59
CA ALA A 14 1.32 1.87 24.19
C ALA A 14 1.65 1.68 22.71
N ARG A 15 2.49 0.69 22.42
CA ARG A 15 2.99 0.33 21.09
C ARG A 15 3.88 1.40 20.44
N GLU A 16 4.42 2.33 21.22
CA GLU A 16 5.40 3.31 20.75
C GLU A 16 6.68 2.61 20.27
N THR A 17 7.32 3.16 19.24
CA THR A 17 8.65 2.70 18.81
C THR A 17 9.69 3.10 19.85
N THR A 18 10.71 2.27 20.05
CA THR A 18 11.76 2.54 21.05
C THR A 18 12.45 3.87 20.73
N TRP A 19 12.72 4.14 19.46
CA TRP A 19 13.34 5.42 19.07
C TRP A 19 12.43 6.64 19.28
N SER A 20 11.12 6.54 19.02
CA SER A 20 10.15 7.60 19.35
C SER A 20 10.19 7.92 20.85
N PHE A 21 10.22 6.87 21.68
CA PHE A 21 10.28 7.01 23.13
C PHE A 21 11.60 7.68 23.59
N VAL A 22 12.75 7.29 23.02
CA VAL A 22 14.04 7.96 23.27
C VAL A 22 13.97 9.44 22.90
N GLY A 23 13.39 9.78 21.75
CA GLY A 23 13.21 11.18 21.35
C GLY A 23 12.37 11.99 22.33
N ARG A 24 11.31 11.38 22.89
CA ARG A 24 10.48 12.01 23.93
C ARG A 24 11.21 12.17 25.26
N ILE A 25 12.05 11.21 25.65
CA ILE A 25 12.91 11.35 26.82
C ILE A 25 13.86 12.53 26.62
N ALA A 26 14.54 12.59 25.47
CA ALA A 26 15.44 13.69 25.15
C ALA A 26 14.74 15.05 25.24
N ALA A 27 13.56 15.18 24.62
CA ALA A 27 12.75 16.38 24.69
C ALA A 27 12.36 16.77 26.12
N ARG A 28 12.13 15.80 27.02
CA ARG A 28 11.83 16.06 28.44
C ARG A 28 13.02 16.65 29.19
N TYR A 29 14.24 16.33 28.77
CA TYR A 29 15.48 16.94 29.29
C TYR A 29 15.89 18.22 28.53
N GLY A 30 15.10 18.69 27.57
CA GLY A 30 15.47 19.83 26.71
C GLY A 30 16.63 19.53 25.77
N LEU A 31 16.83 18.25 25.44
CA LEU A 31 17.93 17.76 24.59
C LEU A 31 17.40 17.28 23.24
N GLU A 32 18.25 17.37 22.22
CA GLU A 32 18.02 16.69 20.95
C GLU A 32 18.22 15.16 21.10
N PRO A 33 17.48 14.31 20.37
CA PRO A 33 17.60 12.86 20.46
C PRO A 33 19.03 12.35 20.18
N THR A 34 19.80 13.06 19.34
CA THR A 34 21.21 12.75 19.06
C THR A 34 22.12 12.92 20.28
N ALA A 35 21.81 13.86 21.18
CA ALA A 35 22.60 14.06 22.40
C ALA A 35 22.44 12.87 23.37
N VAL A 36 21.24 12.29 23.44
CA VAL A 36 20.98 11.09 24.27
C VAL A 36 21.50 9.82 23.60
N SER A 37 21.69 9.83 22.27
CA SER A 37 22.20 8.66 21.55
C SER A 37 23.61 8.23 21.98
N GLY A 38 24.44 9.13 22.53
CA GLY A 38 25.79 8.80 23.01
C GLY A 38 25.84 7.83 24.20
N TRP A 39 24.69 7.49 24.79
CA TRP A 39 24.58 6.55 25.91
C TRP A 39 24.60 5.08 25.46
N TRP A 40 24.54 4.83 24.15
CA TRP A 40 24.62 3.50 23.56
C TRP A 40 25.76 3.38 22.56
N GLN A 41 26.29 2.18 22.43
CA GLN A 41 27.15 1.80 21.30
C GLN A 41 26.27 1.31 20.15
N TRP A 42 26.33 2.00 19.01
CA TRP A 42 25.45 1.73 17.87
C TRP A 42 26.08 0.82 16.82
N ARG A 43 25.31 -0.17 16.35
CA ARG A 43 25.61 -0.91 15.13
C ARG A 43 24.76 -0.39 13.96
N GLY A 44 25.44 -0.07 12.87
CA GLY A 44 24.82 0.47 11.66
C GLY A 44 24.50 1.96 11.77
N GLN A 45 23.92 2.51 10.71
CA GLN A 45 23.53 3.91 10.62
C GLN A 45 22.01 4.03 10.71
N ARG A 46 21.53 5.18 11.21
CA ARG A 46 20.09 5.48 11.23
C ARG A 46 19.52 5.41 9.81
N PRO A 47 18.45 4.65 9.56
CA PRO A 47 17.86 4.52 8.23
C PRO A 47 17.42 5.87 7.65
N ARG A 48 17.66 6.03 6.34
CA ARG A 48 17.32 7.23 5.56
C ARG A 48 16.49 6.86 4.33
N HIS A 49 15.68 7.79 3.85
CA HIS A 49 15.04 7.72 2.54
C HIS A 49 16.08 7.95 1.43
N GLU A 50 15.74 7.63 0.19
CA GLU A 50 16.56 7.92 -1.00
C GLU A 50 16.84 9.43 -1.17
N SER A 51 15.97 10.28 -0.63
CA SER A 51 16.16 11.73 -0.54
C SER A 51 17.27 12.16 0.44
N GLY A 52 17.82 11.24 1.23
CA GLY A 52 18.75 11.52 2.33
C GLY A 52 18.05 11.95 3.62
N ALA A 53 16.74 12.19 3.59
CA ALA A 53 15.94 12.51 4.77
C ALA A 53 15.92 11.33 5.74
N VAL A 54 15.93 11.65 7.03
CA VAL A 54 15.90 10.63 8.09
C VAL A 54 14.51 10.01 8.16
N ARG A 55 14.44 8.68 8.21
CA ARG A 55 13.16 7.98 8.28
C ARG A 55 12.48 8.18 9.63
N ALA A 56 11.18 8.46 9.61
CA ALA A 56 10.37 8.54 10.83
C ALA A 56 10.14 7.14 11.44
N ASP A 57 10.05 6.10 10.61
CA ASP A 57 9.99 4.69 11.01
C ASP A 57 11.35 4.06 11.40
N ALA A 58 12.40 4.87 11.60
CA ALA A 58 13.65 4.38 12.15
C ALA A 58 13.40 3.83 13.57
N GLU A 59 13.88 2.61 13.81
CA GLU A 59 13.72 1.90 15.08
C GLU A 59 15.07 1.43 15.62
N VAL A 60 15.13 1.27 16.93
CA VAL A 60 16.27 0.74 17.65
C VAL A 60 15.90 -0.53 18.41
N VAL A 61 16.73 -1.57 18.26
CA VAL A 61 16.65 -2.81 19.05
C VAL A 61 17.82 -2.80 20.03
N LEU A 62 17.51 -2.82 21.32
CA LEU A 62 18.47 -2.69 22.40
C LEU A 62 18.82 -4.05 23.01
N ASP A 63 20.08 -4.26 23.34
CA ASP A 63 20.49 -5.43 24.13
C ASP A 63 20.09 -5.28 25.62
N GLY A 64 20.41 -6.27 26.45
CA GLY A 64 20.11 -6.21 27.89
C GLY A 64 20.74 -5.00 28.60
N GLY A 65 21.96 -4.61 28.23
CA GLY A 65 22.62 -3.43 28.78
C GLY A 65 21.94 -2.13 28.34
N GLY A 66 21.60 -2.02 27.06
CA GLY A 66 20.92 -0.87 26.48
C GLY A 66 19.51 -0.67 27.05
N ARG A 67 18.80 -1.76 27.33
CA ARG A 67 17.50 -1.75 28.01
C ARG A 67 17.60 -1.20 29.43
N ARG A 68 18.61 -1.62 30.21
CA ARG A 68 18.89 -1.06 31.54
C ARG A 68 19.19 0.44 31.51
N VAL A 69 20.00 0.88 30.54
CA VAL A 69 20.28 2.31 30.34
C VAL A 69 19.00 3.09 30.04
N LEU A 70 18.14 2.59 29.15
CA LEU A 70 16.87 3.23 28.82
C LEU A 70 15.93 3.30 30.03
N ALA A 71 15.82 2.21 30.81
CA ALA A 71 15.03 2.16 32.04
C ALA A 71 15.50 3.19 33.08
N GLY A 72 16.81 3.29 33.31
CA GLY A 72 17.41 4.31 34.17
C GLY A 72 17.09 5.73 33.69
N LEU A 73 17.34 6.03 32.41
CA LEU A 73 17.12 7.36 31.81
C LEU A 73 15.69 7.88 31.95
N CYS A 74 14.69 7.00 31.83
CA CYS A 74 13.28 7.37 31.91
C CYS A 74 12.64 7.17 33.28
N GLY A 75 13.35 6.57 34.25
CA GLY A 75 12.82 6.27 35.58
C GLY A 75 11.61 5.32 35.57
N VAL A 76 11.54 4.39 34.59
CA VAL A 76 10.44 3.43 34.45
C VAL A 76 10.99 2.00 34.49
N PRO A 77 10.41 1.09 35.30
CA PRO A 77 10.86 -0.29 35.37
C PRO A 77 10.76 -1.04 34.03
N GLU A 78 11.72 -1.93 33.77
CA GLU A 78 11.80 -2.70 32.52
C GLU A 78 10.51 -3.48 32.21
N GLY A 79 9.83 -4.02 33.22
CA GLY A 79 8.57 -4.73 33.02
C GLY A 79 7.44 -3.86 32.45
N VAL A 80 7.43 -2.56 32.75
CA VAL A 80 6.49 -1.60 32.16
C VAL A 80 6.89 -1.29 30.72
N LEU A 81 8.19 -1.10 30.47
CA LEU A 81 8.73 -0.84 29.14
C LEU A 81 8.47 -2.03 28.20
N GLY A 82 8.70 -3.26 28.65
CA GLY A 82 8.46 -4.48 27.88
C GLY A 82 6.99 -4.72 27.49
N ARG A 83 6.03 -4.19 28.27
CA ARG A 83 4.61 -4.23 27.88
C ARG A 83 4.23 -3.14 26.89
N ALA A 84 4.92 -2.01 26.92
CA ALA A 84 4.57 -0.83 26.13
C ALA A 84 5.30 -0.76 24.79
N LEU A 85 6.56 -1.19 24.74
CA LEU A 85 7.47 -1.09 23.60
C LEU A 85 7.59 -2.46 22.90
N PRO A 86 7.01 -2.64 21.70
CA PRO A 86 6.96 -3.96 21.06
C PRO A 86 8.34 -4.51 20.67
N ALA A 87 9.30 -3.64 20.35
CA ALA A 87 10.67 -4.03 20.03
C ALA A 87 11.50 -4.45 21.26
N TRP A 88 10.96 -4.32 22.49
CA TRP A 88 11.70 -4.58 23.72
C TRP A 88 12.18 -6.02 23.89
N ALA A 89 11.38 -6.98 23.41
CA ALA A 89 11.66 -8.41 23.51
C ALA A 89 12.33 -8.98 22.25
N VAL A 90 12.52 -8.16 21.21
CA VAL A 90 13.16 -8.62 19.98
C VAL A 90 14.65 -8.78 20.25
N GLU A 91 15.14 -10.01 20.17
CA GLU A 91 16.56 -10.28 20.28
C GLU A 91 17.25 -9.88 18.98
N ASN A 92 18.41 -9.24 19.11
CA ASN A 92 19.33 -9.09 18.00
C ASN A 92 19.86 -10.49 17.68
N GLY A 93 19.44 -11.12 16.58
CA GLY A 93 19.96 -12.41 16.13
C GLY A 93 21.49 -12.47 16.29
N THR A 94 21.94 -13.45 17.06
CA THR A 94 23.33 -13.83 17.43
C THR A 94 24.21 -14.06 16.19
N ALA A 95 25.54 -14.03 16.19
CA ALA A 95 26.62 -13.71 17.13
C ALA A 95 27.93 -13.76 16.31
N ASP A 96 29.00 -13.14 16.80
CA ASP A 96 30.32 -13.76 16.72
C ASP A 96 31.05 -13.51 18.04
N GLY A 97 31.36 -14.62 18.72
CA GLY A 97 32.51 -14.82 19.60
C GLY A 97 32.60 -14.03 20.90
N GLY A 98 31.98 -14.56 21.97
CA GLY A 98 32.38 -14.20 23.33
C GLY A 98 31.31 -14.53 24.36
N ALA A 99 31.38 -15.74 24.91
CA ALA A 99 30.67 -16.07 26.14
C ALA A 99 30.99 -15.00 27.20
N ALA A 100 29.98 -14.26 27.64
CA ALA A 100 30.11 -13.38 28.79
C ALA A 100 30.02 -14.22 30.09
N SER A 101 31.01 -15.07 30.29
CA SER A 101 31.42 -15.49 31.62
C SER A 101 32.30 -14.38 32.19
N GLY A 102 31.80 -13.65 33.20
CA GLY A 102 32.63 -12.89 34.12
C GLY A 102 33.28 -11.61 33.60
N SER A 103 32.62 -10.47 33.76
CA SER A 103 33.25 -9.30 34.37
C SER A 103 32.19 -8.25 34.69
N ASP A 104 32.02 -8.05 35.99
CA ASP A 104 31.27 -6.96 36.58
C ASP A 104 32.08 -5.68 36.33
N GLY A 105 31.78 -4.97 35.25
CA GLY A 105 32.60 -3.85 34.79
C GLY A 105 32.02 -3.10 33.59
N GLY A 106 31.08 -2.19 33.85
CA GLY A 106 30.87 -0.97 33.04
C GLY A 106 30.65 -1.11 31.53
N GLN A 107 30.11 -2.23 31.03
CA GLN A 107 29.88 -2.40 29.59
C GLN A 107 28.72 -1.49 29.12
N ALA A 108 29.05 -0.52 28.27
CA ALA A 108 28.06 0.38 27.68
C ALA A 108 27.00 -0.42 26.90
N GLY A 109 25.73 -0.12 27.12
CA GLY A 109 24.63 -0.79 26.44
C GLY A 109 24.73 -0.66 24.92
N ARG A 110 24.36 -1.69 24.16
CA ARG A 110 24.39 -1.66 22.70
C ARG A 110 23.00 -1.49 22.10
N GLY A 111 22.95 -0.83 20.95
CA GLY A 111 21.75 -0.63 20.17
C GLY A 111 22.00 -0.88 18.69
N VAL A 112 20.98 -1.38 17.99
CA VAL A 112 21.07 -1.66 16.56
C VAL A 112 19.98 -0.92 15.81
N TRP A 113 20.37 -0.19 14.77
CA TRP A 113 19.43 0.51 13.89
C TRP A 113 18.72 -0.45 12.93
N ARG A 114 17.40 -0.28 12.82
CA ARG A 114 16.50 -1.03 11.94
C ARG A 114 15.39 -0.14 11.39
N VAL A 115 14.71 -0.62 10.37
CA VAL A 115 13.42 -0.07 9.93
C VAL A 115 12.32 -0.78 10.72
N ALA A 116 11.43 -0.03 11.38
CA ALA A 116 10.43 -0.58 12.30
C ALA A 116 9.56 -1.68 11.66
N GLY A 117 9.21 -1.50 10.38
CA GLY A 117 8.46 -2.45 9.56
C GLY A 117 9.06 -3.87 9.54
N ALA A 118 10.38 -3.98 9.61
CA ALA A 118 11.11 -5.25 9.61
C ALA A 118 11.32 -5.83 11.03
N VAL A 119 11.03 -5.05 12.08
CA VAL A 119 11.22 -5.48 13.48
C VAL A 119 9.96 -6.11 14.04
N VAL A 120 8.82 -5.40 13.98
CA VAL A 120 7.54 -5.90 14.53
C VAL A 120 6.40 -5.78 13.52
N GLY A 121 6.40 -4.76 12.67
CA GLY A 121 5.35 -4.54 11.69
C GLY A 121 5.15 -3.07 11.35
N PRO A 122 4.07 -2.73 10.63
CA PRO A 122 3.84 -1.37 10.14
C PRO A 122 3.74 -0.36 11.28
N VAL A 123 4.24 0.84 11.02
CA VAL A 123 4.20 1.96 11.94
C VAL A 123 3.52 3.17 11.32
N ALA A 124 2.79 3.89 12.17
CA ALA A 124 2.15 5.15 11.81
C ALA A 124 2.48 6.20 12.86
N PHE A 125 2.27 7.46 12.49
CA PHE A 125 2.31 8.54 13.46
C PHE A 125 1.25 8.37 14.55
N GLY A 126 1.50 8.91 15.72
CA GLY A 126 0.57 9.08 16.82
C GLY A 126 -0.19 10.39 16.69
N CYS A 127 -1.37 10.47 17.28
CA CYS A 127 -2.10 11.73 17.32
C CYS A 127 -1.41 12.72 18.26
N ARG A 128 -0.82 13.79 17.71
CA ARG A 128 -0.15 14.85 18.49
C ARG A 128 -1.05 15.44 19.58
N LEU A 129 -2.35 15.58 19.34
CA LEU A 129 -3.30 16.10 20.33
C LEU A 129 -3.54 15.12 21.48
N CYS A 130 -3.58 13.81 21.20
CA CYS A 130 -3.60 12.79 22.26
C CYS A 130 -2.30 12.80 23.07
N THR A 131 -1.16 12.91 22.38
CA THR A 131 0.15 12.98 23.04
C THR A 131 0.25 14.22 23.91
N ALA A 132 -0.15 15.39 23.42
CA ALA A 132 -0.18 16.64 24.17
C ALA A 132 -0.99 16.51 25.46
N ARG A 133 -2.20 15.93 25.38
CA ARG A 133 -3.03 15.72 26.59
C ARG A 133 -2.41 14.72 27.57
N ARG A 134 -1.63 13.74 27.10
CA ARG A 134 -1.02 12.71 27.96
C ARG A 134 0.32 13.12 28.55
N CYS A 135 1.08 13.95 27.83
CA CYS A 135 2.49 14.24 28.11
C CYS A 135 2.77 15.72 28.35
N GLY A 136 1.79 16.60 28.19
CA GLY A 136 1.91 18.04 28.36
C GLY A 136 2.54 18.78 27.18
N ALA A 137 2.95 18.09 26.11
CA ALA A 137 3.56 18.71 24.92
C ALA A 137 3.15 18.00 23.62
N PRO A 138 2.94 18.74 22.51
CA PRO A 138 2.52 18.19 21.21
C PRO A 138 3.71 17.60 20.44
N VAL A 139 4.39 16.62 21.04
CA VAL A 139 5.51 15.92 20.41
C VAL A 139 5.02 14.86 19.43
N GLY A 140 5.71 14.76 18.29
CA GLY A 140 5.50 13.67 17.33
C GLY A 140 5.80 12.32 18.00
N VAL A 141 4.97 11.33 17.73
CA VAL A 141 5.13 9.97 18.23
C VAL A 141 5.01 9.02 17.06
N VAL A 142 5.83 7.98 17.03
CA VAL A 142 5.69 6.89 16.06
C VAL A 142 5.35 5.62 16.83
N ARG A 143 4.36 4.88 16.34
CA ARG A 143 3.86 3.67 17.00
C ARG A 143 3.58 2.58 16.00
N TYR A 144 3.74 1.34 16.43
CA TYR A 144 3.30 0.17 15.68
C TYR A 144 1.79 0.19 15.56
N ALA A 145 1.29 0.35 14.33
CA ALA A 145 -0.11 0.49 14.02
C ALA A 145 -0.41 -0.13 12.65
N ARG A 146 -1.39 -1.04 12.64
CA ARG A 146 -1.90 -1.65 11.40
C ARG A 146 -2.79 -0.65 10.66
N GLY A 147 -3.14 -0.95 9.41
CA GLY A 147 -3.92 -0.05 8.52
C GLY A 147 -5.19 0.51 9.16
N TRP A 148 -5.94 -0.33 9.87
CA TRP A 148 -7.20 0.04 10.54
C TRP A 148 -7.02 0.66 11.94
N GLU A 149 -5.80 0.83 12.43
CA GLU A 149 -5.52 1.42 13.75
C GLU A 149 -5.16 2.91 13.66
N ARG A 150 -5.32 3.49 12.46
CA ARG A 150 -4.85 4.82 12.09
C ARG A 150 -5.84 5.94 12.34
N VAL A 151 -7.11 5.63 12.61
CA VAL A 151 -8.10 6.66 12.89
C VAL A 151 -8.05 7.09 14.36
N CYS A 152 -7.70 8.35 14.61
CA CYS A 152 -7.93 8.99 15.88
C CYS A 152 -9.36 9.54 15.96
N VAL A 153 -10.31 8.68 16.38
CA VAL A 153 -11.74 9.04 16.49
C VAL A 153 -11.97 10.28 17.36
N ARG A 154 -11.14 10.47 18.40
CA ARG A 154 -11.31 11.57 19.34
C ARG A 154 -10.99 12.94 18.74
N HIS A 155 -10.06 13.01 17.79
CA HIS A 155 -9.63 14.27 17.19
C HIS A 155 -9.96 14.34 15.70
N GLY A 156 -10.63 13.33 15.14
CA GLY A 156 -10.99 13.28 13.73
C GLY A 156 -9.77 13.30 12.81
N LEU A 157 -8.73 12.52 13.11
CA LEU A 157 -7.50 12.49 12.32
C LEU A 157 -7.22 11.09 11.77
N TRP A 158 -6.79 11.03 10.51
CA TRP A 158 -6.14 9.85 9.94
C TRP A 158 -4.64 9.96 10.13
N LEU A 159 -4.03 9.00 10.82
CA LEU A 159 -2.60 8.99 11.12
C LEU A 159 -1.83 8.33 9.98
N LEU A 160 -0.91 9.07 9.39
CA LEU A 160 -0.17 8.63 8.20
C LEU A 160 0.89 7.58 8.55
N ASP A 161 1.27 6.79 7.54
CA ASP A 161 2.41 5.89 7.63
C ASP A 161 3.70 6.68 7.90
N ALA A 162 4.52 6.17 8.82
CA ALA A 162 5.81 6.79 9.13
C ALA A 162 6.95 6.32 8.20
N ASP A 163 6.65 5.40 7.27
CA ASP A 163 7.61 4.86 6.30
C ASP A 163 7.73 5.70 5.01
N ALA A 164 6.81 6.66 4.84
CA ALA A 164 6.66 7.49 3.66
C ALA A 164 7.40 8.83 3.84
N ASP A 165 8.11 9.26 2.79
CA ASP A 165 8.70 10.60 2.72
C ASP A 165 7.63 11.61 2.31
N LEU A 166 6.85 12.04 3.30
CA LEU A 166 5.67 12.90 3.12
C LEU A 166 6.02 14.39 3.10
N GLY A 167 7.31 14.75 3.05
CA GLY A 167 7.76 16.13 3.26
C GLY A 167 7.68 16.57 4.72
N LYS A 168 8.17 17.79 5.02
CA LYS A 168 8.26 18.27 6.40
C LYS A 168 6.87 18.44 7.03
N GLY A 169 6.62 17.69 8.10
CA GLY A 169 5.54 17.95 9.06
C GLY A 169 4.18 17.31 8.77
N MET A 170 4.02 16.57 7.66
CA MET A 170 2.77 15.90 7.34
C MET A 170 2.67 14.54 8.07
N GLU A 171 1.99 14.54 9.21
CA GLU A 171 1.82 13.33 10.06
C GLU A 171 0.39 12.78 10.05
N PHE A 172 -0.58 13.59 9.61
CA PHE A 172 -1.99 13.24 9.65
C PHE A 172 -2.79 13.93 8.55
N LEU A 173 -3.95 13.36 8.24
CA LEU A 173 -5.01 13.96 7.42
C LEU A 173 -6.22 14.29 8.30
N ASP A 174 -6.93 15.35 7.96
CA ASP A 174 -8.13 15.77 8.66
C ASP A 174 -9.35 14.97 8.18
N LEU A 175 -10.14 14.45 9.12
CA LEU A 175 -11.37 13.69 8.86
C LEU A 175 -12.65 14.43 9.28
N ARG A 176 -12.57 15.71 9.67
CA ARG A 176 -13.75 16.48 10.10
C ARG A 176 -14.85 16.54 9.04
N ALA A 177 -14.47 16.61 7.77
CA ALA A 177 -15.41 16.57 6.63
C ALA A 177 -15.81 15.15 6.20
N LEU A 178 -15.32 14.11 6.89
CA LEU A 178 -15.45 12.70 6.51
C LEU A 178 -15.96 11.83 7.67
N PRO A 179 -17.19 12.08 8.17
CA PRO A 179 -17.76 11.33 9.29
C PRO A 179 -17.88 9.82 9.01
N GLU A 180 -18.01 9.41 7.75
CA GLU A 180 -18.09 8.01 7.33
C GLU A 180 -16.82 7.22 7.65
N VAL A 181 -15.64 7.85 7.63
CA VAL A 181 -14.36 7.19 7.99
C VAL A 181 -14.34 6.88 9.49
N VAL A 182 -14.89 7.79 10.30
CA VAL A 182 -15.04 7.58 11.75
C VAL A 182 -16.09 6.51 12.05
N ALA A 183 -17.20 6.48 11.31
CA ALA A 183 -18.21 5.44 11.41
C ALA A 183 -17.64 4.06 11.06
N ALA A 184 -16.87 3.98 9.97
CA ALA A 184 -16.17 2.77 9.55
C ALA A 184 -15.19 2.27 10.63
N GLN A 185 -14.47 3.16 11.31
CA GLN A 185 -13.59 2.77 12.43
C GLN A 185 -14.36 2.10 13.57
N ARG A 186 -15.57 2.60 13.88
CA ARG A 186 -16.42 2.00 14.92
C ARG A 186 -16.95 0.63 14.46
N ARG A 187 -17.39 0.53 13.21
CA ARG A 187 -17.85 -0.72 12.59
C ARG A 187 -16.75 -1.78 12.54
N TRP A 188 -15.51 -1.39 12.25
CA TRP A 188 -14.38 -2.31 12.21
C TRP A 188 -14.20 -3.09 13.51
N ARG A 189 -14.47 -2.50 14.68
CA ARG A 189 -14.42 -3.22 15.98
C ARG A 189 -15.42 -4.37 16.06
N VAL A 190 -16.57 -4.25 15.38
CA VAL A 190 -17.57 -5.32 15.30
C VAL A 190 -17.10 -6.39 14.31
N VAL A 191 -16.61 -5.97 13.14
CA VAL A 191 -16.09 -6.86 12.08
C VAL A 191 -14.92 -7.69 12.59
N ALA A 192 -13.93 -7.07 13.24
CA ALA A 192 -12.79 -7.75 13.82
C ALA A 192 -13.20 -8.78 14.88
N ARG A 193 -14.20 -8.48 15.72
CA ARG A 193 -14.74 -9.46 16.67
C ARG A 193 -15.43 -10.63 15.97
N ARG A 194 -16.13 -10.38 14.86
CA ARG A 194 -16.72 -11.45 14.04
C ARG A 194 -15.64 -12.33 13.41
N ALA A 195 -14.56 -11.75 12.89
CA ALA A 195 -13.42 -12.49 12.37
C ALA A 195 -12.83 -13.46 13.41
N VAL A 196 -12.56 -12.95 14.63
CA VAL A 196 -12.05 -13.79 15.73
C VAL A 196 -13.01 -14.93 16.08
N ARG A 197 -14.33 -14.67 16.14
CA ARG A 197 -15.32 -15.74 16.38
C ARG A 197 -15.38 -16.77 15.26
N ALA A 198 -15.07 -16.38 14.03
CA ALA A 198 -14.96 -17.28 12.89
C ALA A 198 -13.60 -17.98 12.80
N GLY A 199 -12.70 -17.81 13.78
CA GLY A 199 -11.37 -18.42 13.79
C GLY A 199 -10.38 -17.78 12.81
N VAL A 200 -10.68 -16.59 12.28
CA VAL A 200 -9.85 -15.89 11.29
C VAL A 200 -9.15 -14.69 11.93
N GLU A 201 -7.86 -14.51 11.63
CA GLU A 201 -7.10 -13.34 12.06
C GLU A 201 -7.68 -12.06 11.42
N PRO A 202 -8.10 -11.04 12.21
CA PRO A 202 -8.74 -9.84 11.68
C PRO A 202 -7.90 -9.10 10.64
N GLY A 203 -6.58 -9.15 10.76
CA GLY A 203 -5.68 -8.53 9.80
C GLY A 203 -5.63 -9.20 8.44
N SER A 204 -5.75 -10.52 8.36
CA SER A 204 -5.88 -11.24 7.09
C SER A 204 -7.17 -10.82 6.36
N VAL A 205 -8.29 -10.69 7.10
CA VAL A 205 -9.56 -10.19 6.54
C VAL A 205 -9.41 -8.77 6.02
N PHE A 206 -8.82 -7.88 6.83
CA PHE A 206 -8.60 -6.49 6.41
C PHE A 206 -7.67 -6.41 5.19
N ALA A 207 -6.61 -7.21 5.16
CA ALA A 207 -5.66 -7.23 4.07
C ALA A 207 -6.33 -7.66 2.76
N MET A 208 -7.18 -8.68 2.80
CA MET A 208 -7.99 -9.11 1.65
C MET A 208 -8.94 -8.01 1.18
N ALA A 209 -9.73 -7.45 2.09
CA ALA A 209 -10.68 -6.38 1.74
C ALA A 209 -9.98 -5.12 1.21
N ARG A 210 -8.86 -4.72 1.84
CA ARG A 210 -8.02 -3.62 1.36
C ARG A 210 -7.46 -3.91 -0.03
N ALA A 211 -7.04 -5.15 -0.31
CA ALA A 211 -6.55 -5.52 -1.64
C ALA A 211 -7.64 -5.34 -2.71
N VAL A 212 -8.85 -5.83 -2.44
CA VAL A 212 -10.03 -5.65 -3.31
C VAL A 212 -10.30 -4.17 -3.57
N VAL A 213 -10.41 -3.37 -2.51
CA VAL A 213 -10.79 -1.97 -2.68
C VAL A 213 -9.67 -1.12 -3.27
N CYS A 214 -8.40 -1.41 -2.98
CA CYS A 214 -7.29 -0.71 -3.63
C CYS A 214 -7.19 -1.03 -5.13
N ARG A 215 -7.55 -2.25 -5.55
CA ARG A 215 -7.64 -2.62 -6.97
C ARG A 215 -8.75 -1.82 -7.67
N TRP A 216 -9.91 -1.70 -7.04
CA TRP A 216 -10.99 -0.83 -7.52
C TRP A 216 -10.57 0.64 -7.55
N TRP A 217 -9.87 1.10 -6.52
CA TRP A 217 -9.34 2.46 -6.46
C TRP A 217 -8.48 2.77 -7.68
N GLU A 218 -7.60 1.86 -8.09
CA GLU A 218 -6.73 2.04 -9.27
C GLU A 218 -7.55 2.27 -10.55
N GLN A 219 -8.60 1.47 -10.77
CA GLN A 219 -9.51 1.55 -11.92
C GLN A 219 -10.53 2.71 -11.83
N ALA A 220 -10.72 3.28 -10.64
CA ALA A 220 -11.79 4.26 -10.38
C ALA A 220 -11.78 5.50 -11.27
N LEU A 221 -10.63 5.86 -11.86
CA LEU A 221 -10.54 7.01 -12.77
C LEU A 221 -11.31 6.77 -14.07
N GLU A 222 -11.55 5.51 -14.42
CA GLU A 222 -12.19 5.08 -15.67
C GLU A 222 -13.70 4.94 -15.48
N TRP A 223 -14.20 5.09 -14.25
CA TRP A 223 -15.59 4.86 -13.91
C TRP A 223 -16.35 6.17 -13.84
N GLU A 224 -17.10 6.49 -14.88
CA GLU A 224 -17.91 7.73 -14.96
C GLU A 224 -18.87 7.92 -13.77
N GLN A 225 -19.33 6.81 -13.17
CA GLN A 225 -20.26 6.84 -12.05
C GLN A 225 -19.58 7.06 -10.68
N GLU A 226 -18.23 6.97 -10.60
CA GLU A 226 -17.50 7.11 -9.34
C GLU A 226 -17.33 8.58 -8.95
N LYS A 227 -18.12 9.02 -7.96
CA LYS A 227 -18.09 10.41 -7.45
C LYS A 227 -17.62 10.51 -6.00
N VAL A 228 -17.62 9.41 -5.27
CA VAL A 228 -17.41 9.39 -3.83
C VAL A 228 -15.92 9.49 -3.50
N TRP A 229 -15.10 8.65 -4.11
CA TRP A 229 -13.66 8.63 -3.87
C TRP A 229 -12.96 9.93 -4.29
N PRO A 230 -13.23 10.51 -5.47
CA PRO A 230 -12.74 11.84 -5.80
C PRO A 230 -13.14 12.90 -4.77
N ALA A 231 -14.43 12.98 -4.41
CA ALA A 231 -14.91 13.97 -3.43
C ALA A 231 -14.22 13.84 -2.06
N ARG A 232 -14.03 12.61 -1.57
CA ARG A 232 -13.29 12.36 -0.33
C ARG A 232 -11.82 12.76 -0.45
N LEU A 233 -11.20 12.53 -1.61
CA LEU A 233 -9.81 12.92 -1.85
C LEU A 233 -9.63 14.44 -1.79
N HIS A 234 -10.53 15.19 -2.44
CA HIS A 234 -10.55 16.66 -2.35
C HIS A 234 -10.75 17.13 -0.91
N ALA A 235 -11.65 16.50 -0.15
CA ALA A 235 -11.85 16.83 1.27
C ALA A 235 -10.59 16.56 2.11
N LEU A 236 -9.90 15.43 1.90
CA LEU A 236 -8.63 15.11 2.57
C LEU A 236 -7.50 16.10 2.23
N ALA A 237 -7.53 16.66 1.02
CA ALA A 237 -6.60 17.67 0.54
C ALA A 237 -6.90 19.10 1.06
N GLY A 238 -7.95 19.27 1.86
CA GLY A 238 -8.38 20.59 2.37
C GLY A 238 -9.29 21.36 1.42
N GLY A 239 -9.88 20.69 0.43
CA GLY A 239 -10.86 21.24 -0.51
C GLY A 239 -10.50 20.99 -1.96
N ASP A 240 -9.20 21.02 -2.30
CA ASP A 240 -8.74 20.77 -3.66
C ASP A 240 -7.45 19.94 -3.70
N ALA A 241 -7.51 18.79 -4.38
CA ALA A 241 -6.38 17.91 -4.61
C ALA A 241 -5.66 18.18 -5.94
N SER A 242 -6.22 19.04 -6.82
CA SER A 242 -5.80 19.17 -8.23
C SER A 242 -4.35 19.60 -8.40
N GLY A 243 -3.86 20.50 -7.53
CA GLY A 243 -2.49 21.00 -7.59
C GLY A 243 -1.39 19.95 -7.35
N ASP A 244 -1.72 18.83 -6.72
CA ASP A 244 -0.81 17.67 -6.58
C ASP A 244 -1.60 16.36 -6.54
N PHE A 245 -2.42 16.17 -7.57
CA PHE A 245 -3.44 15.12 -7.61
C PHE A 245 -2.86 13.72 -7.36
N TRP A 246 -1.75 13.39 -8.02
CA TRP A 246 -1.14 12.07 -7.91
C TRP A 246 -0.53 11.79 -6.53
N ARG A 247 0.09 12.80 -5.90
CA ARG A 247 0.54 12.68 -4.52
C ARG A 247 -0.65 12.49 -3.58
N TRP A 248 -1.70 13.29 -3.72
CA TRP A 248 -2.90 13.14 -2.91
C TRP A 248 -3.53 11.77 -3.08
N ARG A 249 -3.60 11.25 -4.32
CA ARG A 249 -4.09 9.91 -4.62
C ARG A 249 -3.27 8.82 -3.94
N ALA A 250 -1.96 9.01 -3.70
CA ALA A 250 -1.12 8.08 -2.96
C ALA A 250 -1.25 8.23 -1.43
N VAL A 251 -1.27 9.47 -0.92
CA VAL A 251 -1.30 9.78 0.51
C VAL A 251 -2.69 9.55 1.11
N GLY A 252 -3.74 9.97 0.39
CA GLY A 252 -5.12 9.90 0.84
C GLY A 252 -5.82 8.57 0.59
N ARG A 253 -5.27 7.67 -0.25
CA ARG A 253 -5.92 6.41 -0.66
C ARG A 253 -6.51 5.65 0.52
N ASP A 254 -5.67 5.27 1.48
CA ASP A 254 -6.07 4.37 2.55
C ASP A 254 -7.13 5.02 3.45
N ALA A 255 -7.17 6.35 3.57
CA ALA A 255 -8.23 7.08 4.27
C ALA A 255 -9.53 7.16 3.45
N ALA A 256 -9.43 7.48 2.17
CA ALA A 256 -10.56 7.65 1.25
C ALA A 256 -11.34 6.34 1.04
N VAL A 257 -10.63 5.22 0.97
CA VAL A 257 -11.20 3.88 0.72
C VAL A 257 -11.54 3.10 1.99
N PHE A 258 -11.18 3.63 3.16
CA PHE A 258 -11.36 2.92 4.43
C PHE A 258 -12.80 2.48 4.69
N PRO A 259 -13.84 3.31 4.43
CA PRO A 259 -15.23 2.89 4.61
C PRO A 259 -15.57 1.64 3.79
N GLU A 260 -15.22 1.62 2.51
CA GLU A 260 -15.46 0.48 1.64
C GLU A 260 -14.66 -0.75 2.05
N ALA A 261 -13.40 -0.59 2.49
CA ALA A 261 -12.60 -1.71 2.97
C ALA A 261 -13.24 -2.39 4.20
N VAL A 262 -13.87 -1.62 5.09
CA VAL A 262 -14.59 -2.18 6.24
C VAL A 262 -15.89 -2.89 5.81
N GLU A 263 -16.62 -2.34 4.84
CA GLU A 263 -17.83 -2.97 4.31
C GLU A 263 -17.53 -4.26 3.54
N VAL A 264 -16.52 -4.26 2.68
CA VAL A 264 -16.04 -5.46 1.99
C VAL A 264 -15.60 -6.50 3.01
N ALA A 265 -14.80 -6.14 4.02
CA ALA A 265 -14.42 -7.09 5.08
C ALA A 265 -15.63 -7.69 5.81
N ALA A 266 -16.66 -6.87 6.08
CA ALA A 266 -17.89 -7.35 6.70
C ALA A 266 -18.67 -8.31 5.78
N ALA A 267 -18.70 -8.04 4.48
CA ALA A 267 -19.35 -8.87 3.48
C ALA A 267 -18.61 -10.21 3.26
N LEU A 268 -17.28 -10.19 3.13
CA LEU A 268 -16.50 -11.42 2.96
C LEU A 268 -16.59 -12.33 4.20
N LEU A 269 -16.82 -11.78 5.40
CA LEU A 269 -17.05 -12.58 6.61
C LEU A 269 -18.48 -13.12 6.76
N ASP A 270 -19.41 -12.71 5.90
CA ASP A 270 -20.81 -13.08 6.00
C ASP A 270 -21.05 -14.44 5.32
N PRO A 271 -21.49 -15.48 6.06
CA PRO A 271 -21.78 -16.79 5.46
C PRO A 271 -22.81 -16.72 4.34
N ALA A 272 -23.77 -15.78 4.40
CA ALA A 272 -24.75 -15.60 3.33
C ALA A 272 -24.08 -15.14 2.03
N MET A 273 -23.06 -14.28 2.09
CA MET A 273 -22.29 -13.87 0.92
C MET A 273 -21.49 -15.04 0.34
N ALA A 274 -20.90 -15.89 1.20
CA ALA A 274 -20.23 -17.10 0.73
C ALA A 274 -21.18 -18.10 0.06
N GLU A 275 -22.44 -18.16 0.51
CA GLU A 275 -23.48 -18.97 -0.15
C GLU A 275 -23.81 -18.44 -1.54
N LEU A 276 -23.92 -17.11 -1.71
CA LEU A 276 -24.16 -16.52 -3.03
C LEU A 276 -23.05 -16.85 -4.02
N VAL A 277 -21.78 -16.78 -3.60
CA VAL A 277 -20.65 -17.22 -4.45
C VAL A 277 -20.82 -18.67 -4.91
N TRP A 278 -21.24 -19.55 -3.99
CA TRP A 278 -21.43 -20.96 -4.31
C TRP A 278 -22.55 -21.17 -5.33
N VAL A 279 -23.69 -20.52 -5.14
CA VAL A 279 -24.83 -20.56 -6.07
C VAL A 279 -24.45 -19.97 -7.43
N ASP A 280 -23.77 -18.82 -7.46
CA ASP A 280 -23.30 -18.17 -8.68
C ASP A 280 -22.34 -19.07 -9.47
N SER A 281 -21.50 -19.87 -8.79
CA SER A 281 -20.59 -20.83 -9.43
C SER A 281 -21.27 -22.04 -10.09
N GLY A 282 -22.61 -22.13 -9.99
CA GLY A 282 -23.41 -23.26 -10.46
C GLY A 282 -23.44 -24.44 -9.48
N ALA A 283 -22.94 -24.23 -8.26
CA ALA A 283 -22.87 -25.22 -7.21
C ALA A 283 -22.26 -26.56 -7.70
N GLY A 284 -23.05 -27.64 -7.68
CA GLY A 284 -22.66 -28.96 -8.13
C GLY A 284 -22.46 -29.12 -9.64
N ARG A 285 -22.85 -28.12 -10.46
CA ARG A 285 -22.62 -28.09 -11.91
C ARG A 285 -21.78 -26.85 -12.26
N PRO A 286 -20.45 -27.00 -12.37
CA PRO A 286 -19.56 -25.87 -12.59
C PRO A 286 -19.97 -25.01 -13.80
N ARG A 287 -20.14 -23.70 -13.58
CA ARG A 287 -20.29 -22.70 -14.63
C ARG A 287 -19.34 -21.52 -14.40
N PRO A 288 -18.97 -20.77 -15.45
CA PRO A 288 -18.30 -19.48 -15.29
C PRO A 288 -19.10 -18.57 -14.36
N LEU A 289 -18.42 -17.77 -13.54
CA LEU A 289 -19.09 -16.80 -12.67
C LEU A 289 -19.75 -15.73 -13.55
N PRO A 290 -21.05 -15.46 -13.38
CA PRO A 290 -21.74 -14.44 -14.15
C PRO A 290 -21.26 -13.04 -13.76
N VAL A 291 -21.12 -12.14 -14.75
CA VAL A 291 -20.75 -10.72 -14.55
C VAL A 291 -21.80 -9.98 -13.72
N ASP A 292 -23.04 -10.45 -13.76
CA ASP A 292 -24.21 -9.97 -13.03
C ASP A 292 -24.62 -10.92 -11.88
N GLY A 293 -23.69 -11.72 -11.36
CA GLY A 293 -23.94 -12.62 -10.23
C GLY A 293 -24.51 -11.93 -9.00
N GLU A 294 -25.36 -12.66 -8.27
CA GLU A 294 -26.08 -12.15 -7.10
C GLU A 294 -25.11 -11.72 -5.99
N PHE A 295 -23.98 -12.41 -5.84
CA PHE A 295 -22.90 -12.01 -4.94
C PHE A 295 -22.38 -10.60 -5.25
N CYS A 296 -22.02 -10.34 -6.51
CA CYS A 296 -21.43 -9.07 -6.93
C CYS A 296 -22.46 -7.93 -6.84
N ARG A 297 -23.73 -8.20 -7.17
CA ARG A 297 -24.84 -7.26 -6.99
C ARG A 297 -25.00 -6.87 -5.53
N GLN A 298 -25.10 -7.86 -4.62
CA GLN A 298 -25.27 -7.60 -3.20
C GLN A 298 -24.03 -6.93 -2.58
N LEU A 299 -22.82 -7.24 -3.06
CA LEU A 299 -21.60 -6.55 -2.64
C LEU A 299 -21.64 -5.06 -3.02
N GLY A 300 -22.03 -4.75 -4.27
CA GLY A 300 -22.22 -3.39 -4.76
C GLY A 300 -23.22 -2.60 -3.91
N GLU A 301 -24.35 -3.21 -3.56
CA GLU A 301 -25.35 -2.60 -2.67
C GLU A 301 -24.80 -2.30 -1.27
N ARG A 302 -24.05 -3.25 -0.68
CA ARG A 302 -23.47 -3.08 0.66
C ARG A 302 -22.45 -1.93 0.74
N VAL A 303 -21.71 -1.69 -0.33
CA VAL A 303 -20.77 -0.56 -0.41
C VAL A 303 -21.41 0.74 -0.91
N GLY A 304 -22.74 0.76 -1.10
CA GLY A 304 -23.49 1.92 -1.56
C GLY A 304 -23.29 2.27 -3.04
N ARG A 305 -22.78 1.33 -3.84
CA ARG A 305 -22.50 1.50 -5.28
C ARG A 305 -23.03 0.30 -6.07
N GLY A 306 -24.33 0.27 -6.33
CA GLY A 306 -24.95 -0.85 -7.07
C GLY A 306 -24.33 -1.11 -8.45
N TRP A 307 -23.80 -0.07 -9.10
CA TRP A 307 -23.09 -0.17 -10.38
C TRP A 307 -21.73 -0.88 -10.27
N LEU A 308 -21.08 -0.86 -9.10
CA LEU A 308 -19.75 -1.43 -8.89
C LEU A 308 -19.74 -2.95 -9.00
N GLY A 309 -20.86 -3.61 -8.68
CA GLY A 309 -20.97 -5.07 -8.72
C GLY A 309 -20.57 -5.65 -10.08
N ARG A 310 -21.06 -5.06 -11.18
CA ARG A 310 -20.75 -5.50 -12.54
C ARG A 310 -19.28 -5.32 -12.90
N LEU A 311 -18.68 -4.20 -12.49
CA LEU A 311 -17.27 -3.90 -12.74
C LEU A 311 -16.34 -4.79 -11.91
N ALA A 312 -16.71 -5.05 -10.65
CA ALA A 312 -15.99 -5.97 -9.77
C ALA A 312 -16.00 -7.42 -10.29
N ALA A 313 -17.06 -7.83 -10.99
CA ALA A 313 -17.16 -9.16 -11.59
C ALA A 313 -16.30 -9.31 -12.86
N ALA A 314 -15.97 -8.20 -13.54
CA ALA A 314 -15.12 -8.19 -14.73
C ALA A 314 -13.61 -8.30 -14.40
N ASP A 315 -13.19 -8.07 -13.16
CA ASP A 315 -11.78 -8.16 -12.73
C ASP A 315 -11.36 -9.63 -12.46
N LEU A 316 -11.24 -10.42 -13.54
CA LEU A 316 -10.98 -11.87 -13.51
C LEU A 316 -9.66 -12.27 -12.81
N GLY A 317 -8.69 -11.35 -12.69
CA GLY A 317 -7.41 -11.57 -12.01
C GLY A 317 -7.35 -11.04 -10.56
N GLY A 318 -8.44 -10.46 -10.06
CA GLY A 318 -8.44 -9.70 -8.82
C GLY A 318 -8.44 -10.53 -7.54
N PRO A 319 -8.10 -9.91 -6.39
CA PRO A 319 -8.16 -10.57 -5.08
C PRO A 319 -9.58 -11.05 -4.71
N LEU A 320 -10.63 -10.40 -5.22
CA LEU A 320 -12.02 -10.82 -4.99
C LEU A 320 -12.31 -12.17 -5.65
N ILE A 321 -11.94 -12.33 -6.93
CA ILE A 321 -12.08 -13.59 -7.66
C ILE A 321 -11.23 -14.70 -7.03
N ALA A 322 -10.02 -14.37 -6.55
CA ALA A 322 -9.18 -15.33 -5.84
C ALA A 322 -9.86 -15.84 -4.55
N TRP A 323 -10.50 -14.96 -3.78
CA TRP A 323 -11.27 -15.31 -2.59
C TRP A 323 -12.51 -16.15 -2.94
N MET A 324 -13.29 -15.75 -3.96
CA MET A 324 -14.45 -16.51 -4.45
C MET A 324 -14.05 -17.92 -4.91
N GLY A 325 -12.96 -18.02 -5.67
CA GLY A 325 -12.40 -19.29 -6.12
C GLY A 325 -11.95 -20.19 -4.97
N ALA A 326 -11.43 -19.63 -3.87
CA ALA A 326 -11.06 -20.40 -2.69
C ALA A 326 -12.28 -21.03 -2.00
N ILE A 327 -13.40 -20.29 -1.87
CA ILE A 327 -14.67 -20.83 -1.35
C ILE A 327 -15.19 -21.97 -2.23
N ILE A 328 -15.20 -21.76 -3.55
CA ILE A 328 -15.71 -22.75 -4.50
C ILE A 328 -14.86 -24.03 -4.42
N ARG A 329 -13.52 -23.91 -4.36
CA ARG A 329 -12.62 -25.07 -4.23
C ARG A 329 -12.83 -25.80 -2.90
N GLU A 330 -12.92 -25.08 -1.80
CA GLU A 330 -13.17 -25.66 -0.47
C GLU A 330 -14.47 -26.48 -0.46
N ARG A 331 -15.56 -25.91 -0.96
CA ARG A 331 -16.85 -26.60 -1.03
C ARG A 331 -16.82 -27.81 -1.97
N ARG A 332 -16.11 -27.74 -3.10
CA ARG A 332 -15.95 -28.90 -4.01
C ARG A 332 -15.06 -30.00 -3.44
N ARG A 333 -14.10 -29.67 -2.56
CA ARG A 333 -13.25 -30.65 -1.88
C ARG A 333 -13.99 -31.48 -0.83
N THR A 334 -15.21 -31.13 -0.42
CA THR A 334 -16.02 -31.89 0.57
C THR A 334 -16.47 -33.29 0.12
N GLY A 335 -15.93 -33.83 -0.99
CA GLY A 335 -15.99 -35.25 -1.38
C GLY A 335 -14.68 -36.04 -1.22
N ALA A 336 -13.59 -35.43 -0.72
CA ALA A 336 -12.32 -36.08 -0.41
C ALA A 336 -11.97 -35.90 1.09
N PRO A 337 -11.26 -36.84 1.74
CA PRO A 337 -11.06 -36.79 3.18
C PRO A 337 -10.41 -35.47 3.60
N ALA A 338 -11.09 -34.76 4.51
CA ALA A 338 -10.57 -33.58 5.15
C ALA A 338 -9.39 -33.99 6.04
N MET A 339 -8.17 -33.88 5.52
CA MET A 339 -7.01 -33.80 6.38
C MET A 339 -7.09 -32.44 7.09
N VAL A 340 -7.74 -32.44 8.24
CA VAL A 340 -7.73 -31.34 9.20
C VAL A 340 -6.29 -31.25 9.71
N LEU A 341 -5.43 -30.57 8.95
CA LEU A 341 -4.21 -30.02 9.50
C LEU A 341 -4.61 -28.78 10.29
N ALA A 342 -4.84 -29.01 11.58
CA ALA A 342 -4.82 -27.96 12.58
C ALA A 342 -3.55 -27.11 12.38
N GLY A 343 -3.72 -25.89 11.85
CA GLY A 343 -2.63 -24.95 11.61
C GLY A 343 -2.34 -24.61 10.14
N GLU A 344 -3.02 -25.22 9.17
CA GLU A 344 -2.87 -24.81 7.76
C GLU A 344 -3.64 -23.51 7.47
N TRP A 345 -2.89 -22.54 6.95
CA TRP A 345 -3.34 -21.19 6.61
C TRP A 345 -4.53 -21.23 5.65
N ASP A 346 -5.67 -20.73 6.10
CA ASP A 346 -6.88 -20.60 5.28
C ASP A 346 -6.59 -19.81 3.99
N GLU A 347 -6.52 -20.52 2.85
CA GLU A 347 -6.21 -19.97 1.53
C GLU A 347 -7.13 -18.79 1.16
N ARG A 348 -8.36 -18.76 1.69
CA ARG A 348 -9.33 -17.69 1.44
C ARG A 348 -8.80 -16.32 1.85
N TRP A 349 -8.03 -16.24 2.94
CA TRP A 349 -7.58 -14.95 3.50
C TRP A 349 -6.16 -14.58 3.11
N ARG A 350 -5.52 -15.37 2.23
CA ARG A 350 -4.16 -15.11 1.76
C ARG A 350 -4.19 -14.21 0.53
N VAL A 351 -3.68 -12.99 0.68
CA VAL A 351 -3.41 -12.10 -0.46
C VAL A 351 -2.06 -12.45 -1.07
N ARG A 352 -2.08 -12.93 -2.32
CA ARG A 352 -0.89 -13.17 -3.15
C ARG A 352 -0.03 -11.91 -3.21
N GLN A 353 1.29 -12.06 -3.26
CA GLN A 353 2.21 -10.93 -3.20
C GLN A 353 1.97 -9.93 -4.33
N GLU A 354 1.73 -10.43 -5.54
CA GLU A 354 1.40 -9.65 -6.74
C GLU A 354 0.13 -8.79 -6.58
N LEU A 355 -0.82 -9.23 -5.75
CA LEU A 355 -2.10 -8.57 -5.52
C LEU A 355 -2.10 -7.67 -4.27
N ARG A 356 -0.95 -7.53 -3.58
CA ARG A 356 -0.84 -6.66 -2.42
C ARG A 356 -0.77 -5.20 -2.88
N PRO A 357 -1.63 -4.31 -2.35
CA PRO A 357 -1.56 -2.91 -2.73
C PRO A 357 -0.23 -2.29 -2.31
N PRO A 358 0.38 -1.45 -3.16
CA PRO A 358 1.64 -0.79 -2.84
C PRO A 358 1.47 0.10 -1.60
N THR A 359 2.51 0.24 -0.78
CA THR A 359 2.50 1.18 0.34
C THR A 359 2.53 2.63 -0.17
N THR A 360 2.04 3.58 0.63
CA THR A 360 2.13 5.01 0.28
C THR A 360 3.58 5.41 -0.01
N ALA A 361 4.54 4.92 0.78
CA ALA A 361 5.96 5.14 0.51
C ALA A 361 6.41 4.59 -0.85
N ALA A 362 5.91 3.43 -1.27
CA ALA A 362 6.24 2.86 -2.58
C ALA A 362 5.64 3.71 -3.72
N GLN A 363 4.39 4.14 -3.59
CA GLN A 363 3.74 5.00 -4.58
C GLN A 363 4.47 6.35 -4.71
N LEU A 364 4.82 6.98 -3.58
CA LEU A 364 5.57 8.24 -3.58
C LEU A 364 6.99 8.10 -4.15
N ARG A 365 7.66 6.94 -3.94
CA ARG A 365 8.95 6.68 -4.59
C ARG A 365 8.85 6.60 -6.10
N VAL A 366 7.80 5.95 -6.63
CA VAL A 366 7.55 5.90 -8.08
C VAL A 366 7.33 7.31 -8.61
N LEU A 367 6.44 8.08 -7.98
CA LEU A 367 6.20 9.48 -8.36
C LEU A 367 7.47 10.36 -8.27
N GLY A 368 8.30 10.14 -7.25
CA GLY A 368 9.56 10.87 -7.09
C GLY A 368 10.64 10.52 -8.13
N LYS A 369 10.60 9.31 -8.71
CA LYS A 369 11.48 8.94 -9.84
C LYS A 369 11.02 9.59 -11.14
N ASP A 370 9.70 9.74 -11.32
CA ASP A 370 9.09 10.39 -12.49
C ASP A 370 9.42 11.91 -12.56
N VAL A 371 9.97 12.50 -11.48
CA VAL A 371 10.32 13.93 -11.36
C VAL A 371 11.84 14.19 -11.52
N ARG A 372 12.69 13.15 -11.63
CA ARG A 372 14.17 13.27 -11.51
C ARG A 372 14.96 12.96 -12.78
N VAL A 373 14.54 13.46 -13.94
CA VAL A 373 15.45 13.58 -15.10
C VAL A 373 15.74 15.07 -15.34
N PRO A 374 16.93 15.58 -14.97
CA PRO A 374 17.32 16.93 -15.32
C PRO A 374 17.36 17.06 -16.85
N GLY A 375 16.52 17.93 -17.41
CA GLY A 375 16.46 18.20 -18.86
C GLY A 375 15.29 17.57 -19.60
N SER A 376 14.52 16.66 -19.01
CA SER A 376 13.19 16.32 -19.55
C SER A 376 12.16 17.24 -18.92
N GLY A 377 11.35 17.89 -19.74
CA GLY A 377 10.16 18.61 -19.29
C GLY A 377 9.25 17.73 -18.41
N THR A 378 8.24 18.40 -17.86
CA THR A 378 7.09 17.85 -17.09
C THR A 378 6.90 16.33 -17.16
N SER A 379 6.72 15.69 -16.00
CA SER A 379 6.48 14.25 -15.86
C SER A 379 5.44 13.75 -16.89
N TRP A 380 5.72 12.62 -17.56
CA TRP A 380 4.81 11.99 -18.54
C TRP A 380 3.36 11.90 -18.06
N ARG A 381 3.16 11.59 -16.77
CA ARG A 381 1.82 11.48 -16.16
C ARG A 381 1.13 12.82 -15.92
N SER A 382 1.89 13.91 -15.83
CA SER A 382 1.36 15.27 -15.71
C SER A 382 1.25 15.99 -17.06
N ALA A 383 2.06 15.59 -18.04
CA ALA A 383 2.16 16.26 -19.32
C ALA A 383 1.30 15.62 -20.41
N VAL A 384 1.00 14.32 -20.28
CA VAL A 384 0.15 13.58 -21.22
C VAL A 384 -1.23 13.37 -20.60
N GLU A 385 -2.26 13.76 -21.35
CA GLU A 385 -3.65 13.66 -20.93
C GLU A 385 -4.03 12.23 -20.50
N PRO A 386 -4.86 12.07 -19.44
CA PRO A 386 -5.29 10.75 -18.95
C PRO A 386 -5.86 9.85 -20.04
N GLU A 387 -6.67 10.39 -20.95
CA GLU A 387 -7.35 9.67 -22.03
C GLU A 387 -6.33 9.04 -22.98
N ARG A 388 -5.28 9.78 -23.34
CA ARG A 388 -4.21 9.26 -24.19
C ARG A 388 -3.39 8.20 -23.49
N ARG A 389 -3.10 8.38 -22.20
CA ARG A 389 -2.41 7.35 -21.40
C ARG A 389 -3.23 6.06 -21.32
N MET A 390 -4.55 6.17 -21.17
CA MET A 390 -5.47 5.02 -21.19
C MET A 390 -5.51 4.35 -22.56
N LEU A 391 -5.57 5.13 -23.65
CA LEU A 391 -5.53 4.59 -25.01
C LEU A 391 -4.24 3.79 -25.27
N ILE A 392 -3.09 4.34 -24.90
CA ILE A 392 -1.79 3.64 -25.02
C ILE A 392 -1.83 2.33 -24.23
N GLN A 393 -2.33 2.37 -22.99
CA GLN A 393 -2.41 1.18 -22.15
C GLN A 393 -3.35 0.12 -22.74
N GLY A 394 -4.55 0.51 -23.18
CA GLY A 394 -5.52 -0.39 -23.80
C GLY A 394 -4.97 -1.05 -25.06
N LEU A 395 -4.30 -0.29 -25.93
CA LEU A 395 -3.66 -0.84 -27.14
C LEU A 395 -2.56 -1.87 -26.81
N LEU A 396 -1.81 -1.67 -25.72
CA LEU A 396 -0.80 -2.61 -25.26
C LEU A 396 -1.41 -3.87 -24.63
N GLU A 397 -2.48 -3.72 -23.87
CA GLU A 397 -3.24 -4.83 -23.27
C GLU A 397 -3.90 -5.69 -24.36
N ASP A 398 -4.57 -5.07 -25.33
CA ASP A 398 -5.15 -5.74 -26.49
C ASP A 398 -4.07 -6.49 -27.30
N ALA A 399 -2.92 -5.84 -27.54
CA ALA A 399 -1.80 -6.49 -28.25
C ALA A 399 -1.27 -7.70 -27.46
N GLN A 400 -1.17 -7.60 -26.14
CA GLN A 400 -0.75 -8.72 -25.29
C GLN A 400 -1.76 -9.87 -25.38
N GLU A 401 -3.06 -9.59 -25.28
CA GLU A 401 -4.11 -10.61 -25.39
C GLU A 401 -4.05 -11.32 -26.74
N GLN A 402 -3.88 -10.57 -27.83
CA GLN A 402 -3.75 -11.15 -29.17
C GLN A 402 -2.52 -12.06 -29.31
N VAL A 403 -1.36 -11.68 -28.74
CA VAL A 403 -0.17 -12.54 -28.72
C VAL A 403 -0.42 -13.82 -27.91
N GLU A 404 -1.17 -13.74 -26.80
CA GLU A 404 -1.54 -14.91 -26.01
C GLU A 404 -2.48 -15.86 -26.78
N GLN A 405 -3.48 -15.32 -27.48
CA GLN A 405 -4.39 -16.10 -28.34
C GLN A 405 -3.64 -16.82 -29.47
N LEU A 406 -2.64 -16.17 -30.07
CA LEU A 406 -1.82 -16.75 -31.14
C LEU A 406 -1.00 -17.98 -30.70
N ARG A 407 -0.62 -18.08 -29.41
CA ARG A 407 0.09 -19.26 -28.88
C ARG A 407 -0.72 -20.55 -29.00
N GLY A 408 -2.06 -20.46 -29.05
CA GLY A 408 -2.97 -21.59 -29.23
C GLY A 408 -3.41 -21.85 -30.67
N ALA A 409 -3.03 -20.99 -31.63
CA ALA A 409 -3.59 -20.97 -32.99
C ALA A 409 -3.06 -22.06 -33.94
N GLN A 410 -2.14 -22.92 -33.50
CA GLN A 410 -1.50 -23.97 -34.31
C GLN A 410 -2.36 -25.24 -34.50
N ARG A 411 -3.69 -25.13 -34.45
CA ARG A 411 -4.63 -26.26 -34.56
C ARG A 411 -5.52 -26.12 -35.80
N GLY A 412 -5.64 -27.20 -36.57
CA GLY A 412 -6.41 -27.26 -37.81
C GLY A 412 -5.54 -27.64 -39.00
N SER A 413 -6.02 -27.39 -40.22
CA SER A 413 -5.19 -27.57 -41.41
C SER A 413 -4.04 -26.55 -41.44
N SER A 414 -2.95 -26.86 -42.14
CA SER A 414 -1.81 -25.94 -42.28
C SER A 414 -2.20 -24.61 -42.91
N ALA A 415 -3.16 -24.60 -43.83
CA ALA A 415 -3.68 -23.38 -44.45
C ALA A 415 -4.43 -22.49 -43.43
N GLU A 416 -5.33 -23.07 -42.64
CA GLU A 416 -6.12 -22.35 -41.63
C GLU A 416 -5.25 -21.85 -40.46
N ALA A 417 -4.28 -22.66 -40.03
CA ALA A 417 -3.33 -22.26 -38.99
C ALA A 417 -2.43 -21.12 -39.48
N SER A 418 -1.92 -21.20 -40.71
CA SER A 418 -1.13 -20.13 -41.32
C SER A 418 -1.92 -18.84 -41.50
N GLU A 419 -3.17 -18.92 -41.97
CA GLU A 419 -4.02 -17.74 -42.13
C GLU A 419 -4.30 -17.07 -40.78
N ARG A 420 -4.67 -17.84 -39.76
CA ARG A 420 -4.93 -17.32 -38.40
C ARG A 420 -3.67 -16.69 -37.78
N LEU A 421 -2.51 -17.32 -37.94
CA LEU A 421 -1.24 -16.77 -37.45
C LEU A 421 -0.88 -15.47 -38.16
N LEU A 422 -0.93 -15.43 -39.50
CA LEU A 422 -0.54 -14.24 -40.26
C LEU A 422 -1.49 -13.06 -40.01
N ARG A 423 -2.81 -13.30 -39.97
CA ARG A 423 -3.79 -12.25 -39.65
C ARG A 423 -3.64 -11.74 -38.22
N GLY A 424 -3.46 -12.63 -37.24
CA GLY A 424 -3.29 -12.24 -35.84
C GLY A 424 -1.99 -11.47 -35.60
N ILE A 425 -0.88 -11.88 -36.25
CA ILE A 425 0.39 -11.15 -36.20
C ILE A 425 0.23 -9.76 -36.83
N ALA A 426 -0.39 -9.66 -38.01
CA ALA A 426 -0.61 -8.37 -38.68
C ALA A 426 -1.47 -7.42 -37.82
N TYR A 427 -2.52 -7.94 -37.19
CA TYR A 427 -3.38 -7.17 -36.29
C TYR A 427 -2.63 -6.68 -35.04
N THR A 428 -1.86 -7.57 -34.40
CA THR A 428 -1.01 -7.22 -33.24
C THR A 428 0.01 -6.12 -33.59
N VAL A 429 0.64 -6.22 -34.77
CA VAL A 429 1.57 -5.18 -35.26
C VAL A 429 0.85 -3.84 -35.45
N GLY A 430 -0.40 -3.85 -35.91
CA GLY A 430 -1.24 -2.66 -36.01
C GLY A 430 -1.47 -1.97 -34.65
N LEU A 431 -1.86 -2.74 -33.64
CA LEU A 431 -2.08 -2.24 -32.28
C LEU A 431 -0.80 -1.62 -31.69
N LEU A 432 0.35 -2.31 -31.84
CA LEU A 432 1.64 -1.81 -31.37
C LEU A 432 2.08 -0.55 -32.11
N ARG A 433 1.81 -0.45 -33.42
CA ARG A 433 2.12 0.75 -34.22
C ARG A 433 1.27 1.94 -33.76
N GLN A 434 -0.01 1.72 -33.47
CA GLN A 434 -0.89 2.76 -32.95
C GLN A 434 -0.47 3.20 -31.55
N ALA A 435 -0.13 2.27 -30.65
CA ALA A 435 0.36 2.60 -29.31
C ALA A 435 1.66 3.41 -29.36
N ALA A 436 2.58 3.05 -30.26
CA ALA A 436 3.81 3.81 -30.50
C ALA A 436 3.54 5.22 -31.04
N GLY A 437 2.50 5.38 -31.87
CA GLY A 437 2.08 6.68 -32.38
C GLY A 437 1.53 7.61 -31.31
N GLU A 438 0.58 7.11 -30.51
CA GLU A 438 0.04 7.86 -29.37
C GLU A 438 1.11 8.21 -28.34
N ALA A 439 2.10 7.32 -28.13
CA ALA A 439 3.25 7.61 -27.28
C ALA A 439 4.18 8.69 -27.89
N ALA A 440 4.43 8.68 -29.19
CA ALA A 440 5.22 9.73 -29.84
C ALA A 440 4.52 11.10 -29.75
N LEU A 441 3.21 11.15 -30.02
CA LEU A 441 2.40 12.35 -29.90
C LEU A 441 2.37 12.91 -28.47
N GLY A 442 2.15 12.04 -27.47
CA GLY A 442 2.21 12.43 -26.07
C GLY A 442 3.58 12.98 -25.64
N ALA A 443 4.67 12.43 -26.18
CA ALA A 443 6.02 12.96 -25.92
C ALA A 443 6.21 14.38 -26.45
N LEU A 444 5.76 14.64 -27.70
CA LEU A 444 5.88 15.95 -28.33
C LEU A 444 5.04 17.01 -27.59
N GLU A 445 3.79 16.69 -27.23
CA GLU A 445 2.93 17.57 -26.44
C GLU A 445 3.51 17.86 -25.05
N ALA A 446 4.23 16.89 -24.46
CA ALA A 446 4.96 17.06 -23.22
C ALA A 446 6.25 17.90 -23.34
N GLY A 447 6.56 18.41 -24.53
CA GLY A 447 7.73 19.24 -24.81
C GLY A 447 9.03 18.45 -25.04
N VAL A 448 8.94 17.14 -25.32
CA VAL A 448 10.11 16.35 -25.76
C VAL A 448 10.44 16.72 -27.21
N ARG A 449 11.74 16.84 -27.52
CA ARG A 449 12.17 17.21 -28.87
C ARG A 449 11.93 16.06 -29.85
N ALA A 450 11.54 16.40 -31.08
CA ALA A 450 11.23 15.43 -32.12
C ALA A 450 12.44 14.53 -32.46
N GLU A 451 13.66 15.05 -32.40
CA GLU A 451 14.88 14.28 -32.67
C GLU A 451 15.09 13.17 -31.64
N ASP A 452 14.77 13.44 -30.37
CA ASP A 452 14.89 12.46 -29.29
C ASP A 452 13.86 11.33 -29.47
N VAL A 453 12.62 11.68 -29.86
CA VAL A 453 11.54 10.70 -30.13
C VAL A 453 11.89 9.78 -31.30
N VAL A 454 12.40 10.35 -32.40
CA VAL A 454 12.82 9.60 -33.59
C VAL A 454 13.98 8.66 -33.25
N GLN A 455 14.96 9.15 -32.48
CA GLN A 455 16.10 8.35 -32.03
C GLN A 455 15.67 7.17 -31.15
N TRP A 456 14.78 7.39 -30.18
CA TRP A 456 14.31 6.31 -29.28
C TRP A 456 13.46 5.28 -30.01
N ALA A 457 12.64 5.71 -30.98
CA ALA A 457 11.84 4.80 -31.79
C ALA A 457 12.69 3.98 -32.78
N GLY A 458 13.96 4.34 -33.00
CA GLY A 458 14.80 3.72 -34.03
C GLY A 458 14.22 3.89 -35.43
N ARG A 459 13.56 5.03 -35.69
CA ARG A 459 12.87 5.35 -36.94
C ARG A 459 13.54 6.53 -37.65
N SER A 460 13.08 6.80 -38.87
CA SER A 460 13.46 8.00 -39.61
C SER A 460 12.57 9.19 -39.22
N PRO A 461 13.01 10.44 -39.42
CA PRO A 461 12.16 11.63 -39.24
C PRO A 461 10.88 11.57 -40.09
N ALA A 462 10.93 10.95 -41.27
CA ALA A 462 9.77 10.76 -42.14
C ALA A 462 8.65 9.91 -41.48
N TRP A 463 9.00 8.98 -40.60
CA TRP A 463 8.01 8.21 -39.82
C TRP A 463 7.23 9.11 -38.87
N LEU A 464 7.88 10.10 -38.26
CA LEU A 464 7.21 11.05 -37.37
C LEU A 464 6.29 11.99 -38.17
N ALA A 465 6.71 12.44 -39.36
CA ALA A 465 5.90 13.25 -40.26
C ALA A 465 4.64 12.51 -40.77
N GLU A 466 4.78 11.24 -41.17
CA GLU A 466 3.67 10.36 -41.55
C GLU A 466 2.68 10.16 -40.38
N LEU A 467 3.18 10.18 -39.15
CA LEU A 467 2.40 9.99 -37.94
C LEU A 467 1.68 11.27 -37.46
N LEU A 468 2.24 12.45 -37.76
CA LEU A 468 1.67 13.76 -37.46
C LEU A 468 0.69 14.26 -38.53
N GLY A 469 0.55 13.54 -39.64
CA GLY A 469 -0.32 13.93 -40.75
C GLY A 469 0.21 15.11 -41.57
N ASP A 470 1.53 15.27 -41.65
CA ASP A 470 2.16 16.29 -42.50
C ASP A 470 2.22 15.78 -43.94
N ASP A 471 1.09 15.87 -44.65
CA ASP A 471 1.00 15.68 -46.08
C ASP A 471 1.69 16.86 -46.81
N GLY A 472 3.02 16.94 -46.70
CA GLY A 472 3.91 17.47 -47.74
C GLY A 472 3.66 18.87 -48.34
N GLU A 473 2.86 19.76 -47.75
CA GLU A 473 2.71 21.13 -48.25
C GLU A 473 2.72 22.16 -47.10
N GLY A 474 3.90 22.75 -46.84
CA GLY A 474 3.94 24.18 -46.47
C GLY A 474 4.45 24.64 -45.11
N GLY A 475 5.43 23.97 -44.48
CA GLY A 475 6.48 24.56 -43.61
C GLY A 475 6.10 25.11 -42.21
N PRO A 476 7.05 25.69 -41.44
CA PRO A 476 8.51 25.54 -41.45
C PRO A 476 9.02 24.77 -40.19
N TRP A 477 9.93 23.82 -40.39
CA TRP A 477 10.91 23.41 -39.38
C TRP A 477 12.27 23.99 -39.77
#